data_AF-A0A7Y8BIW2-F1
#
_entry.id   AF-A0A7Y8BIW2-F1
#
_cell.length_a   1.000
_cell.length_b   1.000
_cell.length_c   1.000
_cell.angle_alpha   90.00
_cell.angle_beta   90.00
_cell.angle_gamma   90.00
#
_symmetry.space_group_name_H-M   'P 1'
#
loop_
_entity.id
_entity.type
_entity.pdbx_description
1 polymer ?
#
loop_
_entity_poly.entity_id
_entity_poly.type
_entity_poly.pdbx_seq_one_letter_code
_entity_poly.pdbx_strand_id
1 'polypeptide(L)'
;MVVGEFCAIYSEVVTARLAQTNGGSWEAFMLPVALMCFAGLCLLGAYWLGYVAVGDIWVVTVVSVTSLLLLEPMVVWSIFHEAPKRGALIGFCLGALGMLSTVLL
;
A
#
# COMPACT_ATOMS: atom_id res chain seq x y z
N MET A 1 4.52 -10.11 -0.43
CA MET A 1 4.19 -8.79 -1.00
C MET A 1 2.99 -8.18 -0.30
N VAL A 2 1.79 -8.75 -0.44
CA VAL A 2 0.53 -8.32 0.21
C VAL A 2 0.70 -7.93 1.69
N VAL A 3 1.35 -8.78 2.49
CA VAL A 3 1.59 -8.50 3.93
C VAL A 3 2.43 -7.24 4.14
N GLY A 4 3.50 -7.07 3.36
CA GLY A 4 4.36 -5.90 3.45
C GLY A 4 3.63 -4.63 3.04
N GLU A 5 2.87 -4.67 1.94
CA GLU A 5 2.06 -3.53 1.48
C GLU A 5 0.96 -3.18 2.48
N PHE A 6 0.24 -4.18 3.00
CA PHE A 6 -0.77 -3.96 4.03
C PHE A 6 -0.18 -3.29 5.27
N CYS A 7 0.96 -3.79 5.77
CA CYS A 7 1.65 -3.19 6.92
C CYS A 7 2.12 -1.76 6.62
N ALA A 8 2.67 -1.50 5.43
CA ALA A 8 3.10 -0.18 5.02
C ALA A 8 1.92 0.80 4.99
N ILE A 9 0.86 0.48 4.25
CA ILE A 9 -0.33 1.33 4.12
C ILE A 9 -0.99 1.53 5.48
N TYR A 10 -1.13 0.48 6.29
CA TYR A 10 -1.69 0.61 7.62
C TYR A 10 -0.90 1.60 8.48
N SER A 11 0.44 1.54 8.43
CA SER A 11 1.28 2.47 9.17
C SER A 11 1.10 3.92 8.72
N GLU A 12 0.98 4.17 7.41
CA GLU A 12 0.73 5.50 6.85
C GLU A 12 -0.63 6.05 7.26
N VAL A 13 -1.68 5.24 7.12
CA VAL A 13 -3.07 5.62 7.41
C VAL A 13 -3.29 5.83 8.91
N VAL A 14 -2.68 5.01 9.77
CA VAL A 14 -2.71 5.22 11.24
C VAL A 14 -1.96 6.49 11.63
N THR A 15 -0.80 6.75 11.01
CA THR A 15 -0.06 7.99 11.25
C THR A 15 -0.87 9.22 10.86
N ALA A 16 -1.55 9.18 9.70
CA ALA A 16 -2.45 10.24 9.26
C ALA A 16 -3.63 10.44 10.23
N ARG A 17 -4.17 9.35 10.78
CA ARG A 17 -5.24 9.40 11.80
C ARG A 17 -4.74 9.99 13.11
N LEU A 18 -3.51 9.67 13.52
CA LEU A 18 -2.87 10.22 14.71
C LEU A 18 -2.73 11.74 14.59
N ALA A 19 -2.34 12.23 13.41
CA ALA A 19 -2.24 13.66 13.12
C ALA A 19 -3.59 14.38 13.20
N GLN A 20 -4.69 13.73 12.79
CA GLN A 20 -6.04 14.31 12.95
C GLN A 20 -6.50 14.42 14.41
N THR A 21 -6.02 13.56 15.31
CA THR A 21 -6.58 13.42 16.67
C THR A 21 -5.93 14.36 17.70
N ASN A 22 -5.08 15.32 17.29
CA ASN A 22 -4.47 16.37 18.15
C ASN A 22 -3.81 15.90 19.48
N GLY A 23 -3.51 14.61 19.60
CA GLY A 23 -3.04 13.97 20.84
C GLY A 23 -1.88 12.99 20.61
N GLY A 24 -1.07 13.22 19.57
CA GLY A 24 0.04 12.33 19.21
C GLY A 24 1.17 12.40 20.24
N SER A 25 1.17 11.48 21.21
CA SER A 25 2.37 11.21 21.99
C SER A 25 3.46 10.62 21.06
N TRP A 26 4.72 10.95 21.31
CA TRP A 26 5.86 10.40 20.56
C TRP A 26 5.86 8.85 20.57
N GLU A 27 5.37 8.25 21.64
CA GLU A 27 5.22 6.80 21.77
C GLU A 27 4.21 6.22 20.77
N ALA A 28 3.09 6.90 20.53
CA ALA A 28 2.07 6.45 19.58
C ALA A 28 2.53 6.53 18.11
N PHE A 29 3.55 7.36 17.82
CA PHE A 29 4.21 7.41 16.52
C PHE A 29 5.25 6.30 16.32
N MET A 30 5.86 5.77 17.39
CA MET A 30 6.88 4.72 17.28
C MET A 30 6.32 3.39 16.75
N LEU A 31 5.07 3.07 17.09
CA LEU A 31 4.43 1.82 16.65
C LEU A 31 4.26 1.78 15.12
N PRO A 32 3.66 2.79 14.44
CA PRO A 32 3.66 2.87 12.98
C PRO A 32 5.04 2.79 12.34
N VAL A 33 6.04 3.47 12.91
CA VAL A 33 7.42 3.46 12.38
C VAL A 33 8.03 2.06 12.42
N ALA A 34 7.92 1.36 13.56
CA ALA A 34 8.40 -0.01 13.67
C ALA A 34 7.70 -0.95 12.68
N LEU A 35 6.40 -0.76 12.48
CA LEU A 35 5.59 -1.53 11.55
C LEU A 35 5.99 -1.25 10.09
N MET A 36 6.36 0.00 9.75
CA MET A 36 6.89 0.40 8.45
C MET A 36 8.27 -0.21 8.17
N CYS A 37 9.15 -0.28 9.18
CA CYS A 37 10.44 -0.96 9.04
C CYS A 37 10.24 -2.46 8.74
N PHE A 38 9.33 -3.12 9.46
CA PHE A 38 8.98 -4.51 9.18
C PHE A 38 8.37 -4.69 7.78
N ALA A 39 7.47 -3.79 7.39
CA ALA A 39 6.88 -3.77 6.05
C ALA A 39 7.95 -3.67 4.96
N GLY A 40 8.95 -2.79 5.13
CA GLY A 40 10.07 -2.63 4.22
C GLY A 40 10.88 -3.92 4.04
N LEU A 41 11.17 -4.64 5.13
CA LEU A 41 11.84 -5.95 5.06
C LEU A 41 11.01 -6.97 4.27
N CYS A 42 9.70 -7.03 4.53
CA CYS A 42 8.79 -7.93 3.81
C CYS A 42 8.68 -7.58 2.31
N LEU A 43 8.70 -6.30 1.96
CA LEU A 43 8.64 -5.82 0.58
C LEU A 43 9.92 -6.15 -0.18
N LEU A 44 11.09 -5.84 0.39
CA LEU A 44 12.38 -6.17 -0.21
C LEU A 44 12.52 -7.69 -0.43
N GLY A 45 12.14 -8.49 0.57
CA GLY A 45 12.11 -9.95 0.44
C GLY A 45 11.15 -10.43 -0.64
N ALA A 46 9.97 -9.81 -0.77
CA ALA A 46 9.00 -10.17 -1.80
C ALA A 46 9.49 -9.84 -3.20
N TYR A 47 10.11 -8.68 -3.41
CA TYR A 47 10.70 -8.29 -4.69
C TYR A 47 11.86 -9.20 -5.08
N TRP A 48 12.75 -9.51 -4.13
CA TRP A 48 13.84 -10.45 -4.34
C TRP A 48 13.30 -11.82 -4.75
N LEU A 49 12.40 -12.40 -3.95
CA LEU A 49 11.88 -13.74 -4.19
C LEU A 49 11.03 -13.81 -5.47
N GLY A 50 10.25 -12.76 -5.74
CA GLY A 50 9.47 -12.62 -6.97
C GLY A 50 10.37 -12.59 -8.20
N TYR A 51 11.46 -11.83 -8.16
CA TYR A 51 12.40 -11.76 -9.26
C TYR A 51 13.16 -13.08 -9.45
N VAL A 52 13.56 -13.74 -8.37
CA VAL A 52 14.18 -15.07 -8.43
C VAL A 52 13.24 -16.12 -9.04
N ALA A 53 11.95 -16.06 -8.74
CA ALA A 53 10.97 -17.04 -9.22
C ALA A 53 10.53 -16.82 -10.68
N VAL A 54 10.36 -15.55 -11.09
CA VAL A 54 9.78 -15.20 -12.40
C VAL A 54 10.86 -14.79 -13.41
N GLY A 55 11.99 -14.25 -12.95
CA GLY A 55 13.07 -13.73 -13.80
C GLY A 55 12.74 -12.40 -14.48
N ASP A 56 11.54 -11.85 -14.28
CA ASP A 56 11.09 -10.59 -14.86
C ASP A 56 10.59 -9.62 -13.78
N ILE A 57 11.26 -8.47 -13.68
CA ILE A 57 10.92 -7.43 -12.72
C ILE A 57 9.60 -6.73 -13.07
N TRP A 58 9.22 -6.68 -14.35
CA TRP A 58 7.96 -6.07 -14.76
C TRP A 58 6.78 -6.85 -14.23
N VAL A 59 6.81 -8.18 -14.32
CA VAL A 59 5.74 -9.03 -13.76
C VAL A 59 5.63 -8.83 -12.25
N VAL A 60 6.75 -8.83 -11.52
CA VAL A 60 6.77 -8.61 -10.06
C VAL A 60 6.20 -7.24 -9.71
N THR A 61 6.59 -6.20 -10.45
CA THR A 61 6.10 -4.82 -10.26
C THR A 61 4.61 -4.71 -10.56
N VAL A 62 4.14 -5.37 -11.62
CA VAL A 62 2.72 -5.38 -11.99
C VAL A 62 1.87 -6.01 -10.88
N VAL A 63 2.32 -7.13 -10.33
CA VAL A 63 1.61 -7.76 -9.19
C VAL A 63 1.63 -6.84 -7.97
N SER A 64 2.73 -6.12 -7.71
CA SER A 64 2.86 -5.18 -6.58
C SER A 64 1.89 -4.01 -6.72
N VAL A 65 1.91 -3.32 -7.84
CA VAL A 65 1.03 -2.16 -8.06
C VAL A 65 -0.44 -2.59 -8.08
N THR A 66 -0.77 -3.76 -8.60
CA THR A 66 -2.14 -4.30 -8.55
C THR A 66 -2.59 -4.53 -7.12
N SER A 67 -1.72 -5.14 -6.31
CA SER A 67 -1.99 -5.41 -4.90
C SER A 67 -2.13 -4.11 -4.10
N LEU A 68 -1.26 -3.12 -4.34
CA LEU A 68 -1.35 -1.77 -3.77
C LEU A 68 -2.69 -1.09 -4.11
N LEU A 69 -3.07 -1.06 -5.39
CA LEU A 69 -4.33 -0.46 -5.84
C LEU A 69 -5.54 -1.08 -5.12
N LEU A 70 -5.55 -2.38 -4.85
CA LEU A 70 -6.65 -3.03 -4.15
C LEU A 70 -6.60 -2.78 -2.63
N LEU A 71 -5.43 -2.92 -2.02
CA LEU A 71 -5.26 -2.85 -0.57
C LEU A 71 -5.46 -1.44 -0.02
N GLU A 72 -4.93 -0.43 -0.69
CA GLU A 72 -4.95 0.95 -0.22
C GLU A 72 -6.38 1.47 0.07
N PRO A 73 -7.35 1.40 -0.86
CA PRO A 73 -8.71 1.85 -0.59
C PRO A 73 -9.41 1.02 0.49
N MET A 74 -9.10 -0.28 0.60
CA MET A 74 -9.66 -1.15 1.64
C MET A 74 -9.18 -0.72 3.04
N VAL A 75 -7.88 -0.47 3.20
CA VAL A 75 -7.28 -0.06 4.48
C VAL A 75 -7.76 1.33 4.86
N VAL A 76 -7.75 2.28 3.93
CA VAL A 76 -8.26 3.65 4.16
C VAL A 76 -9.72 3.62 4.59
N TRP A 77 -10.56 2.86 3.88
CA TRP A 77 -11.97 2.71 4.24
C TRP A 77 -12.13 2.08 5.64
N SER A 78 -11.32 1.09 6.02
CA SER A 78 -11.41 0.46 7.34
C SER A 78 -11.09 1.42 8.51
N ILE A 79 -10.22 2.41 8.32
CA ILE A 79 -9.74 3.30 9.39
C ILE A 79 -10.54 4.60 9.43
N PHE A 80 -10.78 5.21 8.27
CA PHE A 80 -11.46 6.49 8.14
C PHE A 80 -12.95 6.35 7.87
N HIS A 81 -13.42 5.19 7.39
CA HIS A 81 -14.82 4.96 6.97
C HIS A 81 -15.32 5.97 5.91
N GLU A 82 -14.39 6.63 5.20
CA GLU A 82 -14.67 7.57 4.14
C GLU A 82 -14.56 6.89 2.77
N ALA A 83 -15.53 7.14 1.89
CA ALA A 83 -15.45 6.73 0.50
C ALA A 83 -14.54 7.70 -0.29
N PRO A 84 -13.81 7.22 -1.32
CA PRO A 84 -12.97 8.08 -2.15
C PRO A 84 -13.81 9.18 -2.80
N LYS A 85 -13.36 10.43 -2.65
CA LYS A 85 -13.97 11.59 -3.31
C LYS A 85 -13.80 11.46 -4.83
N ARG A 86 -14.64 12.16 -5.61
CA ARG A 86 -14.71 12.06 -7.08
C ARG A 86 -13.35 12.09 -7.79
N GLY A 87 -12.42 12.93 -7.34
CA GLY A 87 -11.06 13.00 -7.90
C GLY A 87 -10.23 11.74 -7.65
N ALA A 88 -10.27 11.19 -6.43
CA ALA A 88 -9.57 9.95 -6.08
C ALA A 88 -10.17 8.74 -6.83
N LEU A 89 -11.49 8.73 -7.04
CA LEU A 89 -12.16 7.67 -7.79
C LEU A 89 -11.74 7.67 -9.28
N ILE A 90 -11.64 8.84 -9.91
CA ILE A 90 -11.14 8.95 -11.29
C ILE A 90 -9.68 8.50 -11.38
N GLY A 91 -8.84 8.94 -10.44
CA GLY A 91 -7.44 8.51 -10.36
C GLY A 91 -7.30 7.00 -10.20
N PHE A 92 -8.13 6.40 -9.34
CA PHE A 92 -8.19 4.95 -9.15
C PHE A 92 -8.59 4.21 -10.43
N CYS A 93 -9.64 4.66 -11.13
CA CYS A 93 -10.06 4.05 -12.40
C CYS A 93 -8.97 4.15 -13.48
N LEU A 94 -8.31 5.30 -13.60
CA LEU A 94 -7.21 5.48 -14.56
C LEU A 94 -6.00 4.61 -14.19
N GLY A 95 -5.67 4.49 -12.90
CA GLY A 95 -4.63 3.58 -12.41
C GLY A 95 -4.95 2.12 -12.74
N ALA A 96 -6.17 1.67 -12.47
CA ALA A 96 -6.62 0.32 -12.81
C ALA A 96 -6.60 0.03 -14.32
N LEU A 97 -6.95 1.01 -15.16
CA LEU A 97 -6.87 0.87 -16.62
C LEU A 97 -5.42 0.82 -17.11
N GLY A 98 -4.52 1.64 -16.55
CA GLY A 98 -3.09 1.58 -16.84
C GLY A 98 -2.50 0.22 -16.47
N MET A 99 -2.88 -0.30 -15.30
CA MET A 99 -2.52 -1.64 -14.82
C MET A 99 -2.98 -2.74 -15.77
N LEU A 100 -4.24 -2.69 -16.20
CA LEU A 100 -4.82 -3.63 -17.17
C LEU A 100 -4.05 -3.61 -18.49
N SER A 101 -3.65 -2.43 -18.96
CA SER A 101 -2.85 -2.30 -20.18
C SER A 101 -1.49 -2.99 -20.06
N THR A 102 -0.83 -2.95 -18.89
CA THR A 102 0.46 -3.62 -18.69
C THR A 102 0.34 -5.15 -18.58
N VAL A 103 -0.82 -5.66 -18.15
CA VAL A 103 -1.06 -7.11 -18.08
C VAL A 103 -1.44 -7.70 -19.45
N LEU A 104 -2.15 -6.93 -20.27
CA LEU A 104 -2.74 -7.42 -21.53
C LEU A 104 -1.84 -7.23 -22.77
N LEU A 105 -0.82 -6.37 -22.70
CA LEU A 105 0.11 -6.06 -23.79
C LEU A 105 1.54 -6.48 -23.44
#